data_AF-A0A9D2JAL6-F1
#
_entry.id   AF-A0A9D2JAL6-F1
#
_cell.length_a   1.000
_cell.length_b   1.000
_cell.length_c   1.000
_cell.angle_alpha   90.00
_cell.angle_beta   90.00
_cell.angle_gamma   90.00
#
_symmetry.space_group_name_H-M   'P 1'
#
loop_
_entity.id
_entity.type
_entity.pdbx_description
1 polymer ?
#
loop_
_entity_poly.entity_id
_entity_poly.type
_entity_poly.pdbx_seq_one_letter_code
_entity_poly.pdbx_strand_id
1 'polypeptide(L)'
;MTRNAVFVITGAPCTGKSTLAAWLCRRLPQPVAGLRTLCTGRCEAGALFSLQNLADGTVTPVTQREAGQVTTLYTVWNSNGAGVLQAALRGESGTILVDEALPPDPHCPAWNEALAAVLAGERPVVLTTAKETLPALLALCGDRAAQCLDLDETGPENLRAALADILPVPLHAGVSVRLFREEKCFGTGPMQLLELVGRTGSLHKAAAAMGMAYSKAWKMLGELERQWGFAMLERRPGGTGGGGSLLTPRAWELLRRYRALQWETEHAARQAFTRWFGDF
;
A
#
# COMPACT_ATOMS: atom_id res chain seq x y z
N MET A 1 18.41 19.58 12.57
CA MET A 1 18.34 18.69 11.40
C MET A 1 17.44 17.52 11.76
N THR A 2 16.22 17.50 11.23
CA THR A 2 15.27 16.40 11.40
C THR A 2 15.86 15.14 10.79
N ARG A 3 16.09 14.12 11.62
CA ARG A 3 16.71 12.84 11.23
C ARG A 3 15.81 12.09 10.25
N ASN A 4 16.40 11.48 9.21
CA ASN A 4 15.64 10.72 8.22
C ASN A 4 15.05 9.46 8.85
N ALA A 5 13.73 9.36 8.89
CA ALA A 5 13.03 8.16 9.34
C ALA A 5 12.79 7.20 8.17
N VAL A 6 13.05 5.91 8.38
CA VAL A 6 12.88 4.88 7.35
C VAL A 6 11.85 3.88 7.84
N PHE A 7 10.77 3.72 7.07
CA PHE A 7 9.72 2.74 7.33
C PHE A 7 9.74 1.68 6.25
N VAL A 8 10.09 0.46 6.63
CA VAL A 8 9.98 -0.70 5.73
C VAL A 8 8.88 -1.59 6.27
N ILE A 9 7.80 -1.72 5.49
CA ILE A 9 6.66 -2.58 5.81
C ILE A 9 6.81 -3.87 5.00
N THR A 10 6.83 -5.00 5.70
CA THR A 10 6.93 -6.31 5.06
C THR A 10 5.81 -7.25 5.50
N GLY A 11 5.53 -8.22 4.64
CA GLY A 11 4.80 -9.44 4.97
C GLY A 11 4.00 -9.98 3.79
N ALA A 12 3.23 -11.04 4.05
CA ALA A 12 2.60 -11.80 2.99
C ALA A 12 1.55 -10.97 2.22
N PRO A 13 1.39 -11.17 0.91
CA PRO A 13 0.33 -10.53 0.14
C PRO A 13 -1.05 -10.73 0.78
N CYS A 14 -1.95 -9.74 0.65
CA CYS A 14 -3.37 -9.82 1.05
C CYS A 14 -3.69 -9.79 2.55
N THR A 15 -2.74 -9.37 3.38
CA THR A 15 -2.85 -9.29 4.85
C THR A 15 -3.18 -7.89 5.37
N GLY A 16 -3.66 -6.98 4.49
CA GLY A 16 -4.19 -5.66 4.88
C GLY A 16 -3.19 -4.49 4.97
N LYS A 17 -1.91 -4.70 4.64
CA LYS A 17 -0.77 -3.79 4.92
C LYS A 17 -0.83 -2.45 4.21
N SER A 18 -1.34 -2.41 2.98
CA SER A 18 -1.50 -1.12 2.29
C SER A 18 -2.47 -0.17 2.99
N THR A 19 -3.36 -0.65 3.87
CA THR A 19 -4.17 0.23 4.73
C THR A 19 -3.30 0.92 5.77
N LEU A 20 -2.37 0.20 6.38
CA LEU A 20 -1.40 0.75 7.32
C LEU A 20 -0.43 1.69 6.60
N ALA A 21 0.11 1.29 5.44
CA ALA A 21 0.99 2.15 4.65
C ALA A 21 0.28 3.45 4.24
N ALA A 22 -0.98 3.38 3.80
CA ALA A 22 -1.77 4.56 3.49
C ALA A 22 -2.05 5.43 4.72
N TRP A 23 -2.25 4.81 5.90
CA TRP A 23 -2.38 5.53 7.16
C TRP A 23 -1.07 6.23 7.56
N LEU A 24 0.08 5.54 7.45
CA LEU A 24 1.41 6.09 7.68
C LEU A 24 1.70 7.24 6.72
N CYS A 25 1.51 7.06 5.41
CA CYS A 25 1.71 8.12 4.39
C CYS A 25 1.03 9.44 4.76
N ARG A 26 -0.14 9.41 5.42
CA ARG A 26 -0.86 10.62 5.82
C ARG A 26 -0.27 11.30 7.04
N ARG A 27 0.46 10.58 7.89
CA ARG A 27 0.97 11.07 9.18
C ARG A 27 2.48 11.34 9.18
N LEU A 28 3.22 10.68 8.30
CA LEU A 28 4.65 10.89 8.15
C LEU A 28 4.95 12.33 7.71
N PRO A 29 6.05 12.94 8.20
CA PRO A 29 6.55 14.21 7.69
C PRO A 29 6.66 14.17 6.17
N GLN A 30 6.19 15.23 5.53
CA GLN A 30 6.23 15.36 4.08
C GLN A 30 7.47 16.17 3.66
N PRO A 31 8.04 15.90 2.48
CA PRO A 31 7.64 14.86 1.52
C PRO A 31 8.05 13.44 1.99
N VAL A 32 7.19 12.46 1.68
CA VAL A 32 7.52 11.03 1.81
C VAL A 32 8.00 10.52 0.45
N ALA A 33 9.19 9.94 0.41
CA ALA A 33 9.71 9.24 -0.76
C ALA A 33 9.57 7.72 -0.59
N GLY A 34 9.73 6.98 -1.68
CA GLY A 34 9.77 5.51 -1.67
C GLY A 34 8.67 4.87 -2.51
N LEU A 35 8.19 3.71 -2.06
CA LEU A 35 7.40 2.78 -2.88
C LEU A 35 6.15 2.32 -2.16
N ARG A 36 5.08 2.13 -2.95
CA ARG A 36 3.86 1.46 -2.50
C ARG A 36 3.40 0.35 -3.43
N THR A 37 3.19 -0.85 -2.91
CA THR A 37 2.63 -1.96 -3.67
C THR A 37 1.12 -1.82 -3.79
N LEU A 38 0.61 -1.88 -5.01
CA LEU A 38 -0.79 -1.78 -5.37
C LEU A 38 -1.26 -3.07 -6.00
N CYS A 39 -2.36 -3.64 -5.49
CA CYS A 39 -3.09 -4.65 -6.26
C CYS A 39 -3.81 -3.96 -7.42
N THR A 40 -3.55 -4.43 -8.64
CA THR A 40 -4.04 -3.82 -9.90
C THR A 40 -4.83 -4.79 -10.76
N GLY A 41 -4.87 -6.08 -10.37
CA GLY A 41 -5.61 -7.12 -11.07
C GLY A 41 -5.68 -8.39 -10.25
N ARG A 42 -6.46 -9.37 -10.72
CA ARG A 42 -6.48 -10.73 -10.18
C ARG A 42 -6.82 -11.72 -11.29
N CYS A 43 -6.19 -12.88 -11.25
CA CYS A 43 -6.50 -14.03 -12.09
C CYS A 43 -6.63 -15.29 -11.21
N GLU A 44 -6.77 -16.45 -11.85
CA GLU A 44 -6.94 -17.74 -11.17
C GLU A 44 -5.71 -18.14 -10.35
N ALA A 45 -4.50 -17.82 -10.84
CA ALA A 45 -3.26 -18.08 -10.13
C ALA A 45 -2.96 -17.07 -9.01
N GLY A 46 -3.66 -15.94 -8.93
CA GLY A 46 -3.47 -14.98 -7.84
C GLY A 46 -3.70 -13.52 -8.21
N ALA A 47 -3.34 -12.65 -7.28
CA ALA A 47 -3.40 -11.20 -7.47
C ALA A 47 -2.23 -10.69 -8.32
N LEU A 48 -2.49 -9.65 -9.11
CA LEU A 48 -1.49 -8.90 -9.86
C LEU A 48 -1.18 -7.61 -9.12
N PHE A 49 0.10 -7.25 -9.10
CA PHE A 49 0.64 -6.13 -8.36
C PHE A 49 1.44 -5.16 -9.23
N SER A 50 1.49 -3.92 -8.79
CA SER A 50 2.29 -2.85 -9.37
C SER A 50 2.94 -2.02 -8.27
N LEU A 51 4.12 -1.49 -8.52
CA LEU A 51 4.78 -0.52 -7.64
C LEU A 51 4.38 0.88 -8.03
N GLN A 52 3.95 1.66 -7.05
CA GLN A 52 3.76 3.09 -7.19
C GLN A 52 4.96 3.84 -6.57
N ASN A 53 5.57 4.74 -7.33
CA ASN A 53 6.55 5.69 -6.81
C ASN A 53 5.82 6.78 -6.00
N LEU A 54 6.22 6.98 -4.74
CA LEU A 54 5.60 7.94 -3.85
C LEU A 54 6.03 9.40 -4.10
N ALA A 55 7.05 9.64 -4.93
CA ALA A 55 7.47 10.98 -5.29
C ALA A 55 6.58 11.59 -6.39
N ASP A 56 6.26 10.81 -7.43
CA ASP A 56 5.58 11.29 -8.64
C ASP A 56 4.24 10.59 -8.94
N GLY A 57 3.94 9.49 -8.25
CA GLY A 57 2.72 8.71 -8.44
C GLY A 57 2.74 7.72 -9.60
N THR A 58 3.86 7.60 -10.32
CA THR A 58 4.01 6.65 -11.44
C THR A 58 3.81 5.22 -10.96
N VAL A 59 3.14 4.38 -11.78
CA VAL A 59 2.79 3.00 -11.43
C VAL A 59 3.35 2.04 -12.47
N THR A 60 4.16 1.07 -12.00
CA THR A 60 4.84 0.09 -12.86
C THR A 60 4.46 -1.34 -12.44
N PRO A 61 4.00 -2.21 -13.35
CA PRO A 61 3.70 -3.61 -13.03
C PRO A 61 4.91 -4.35 -12.47
N VAL A 62 4.72 -5.13 -11.40
CA VAL A 62 5.77 -6.01 -10.82
C VAL A 62 5.39 -7.48 -10.84
N THR A 63 4.23 -7.80 -11.39
CA THR A 63 3.82 -9.17 -11.70
C THR A 63 3.18 -9.20 -13.07
N GLN A 64 3.35 -10.29 -13.79
CA GLN A 64 2.62 -10.55 -15.03
C GLN A 64 1.87 -11.87 -14.98
N ARG A 65 0.89 -12.00 -15.87
CA ARG A 65 0.21 -13.28 -16.12
C ARG A 65 0.75 -13.87 -17.41
N GLU A 66 1.29 -15.07 -17.32
CA GLU A 66 1.81 -15.82 -18.47
C GLU A 66 1.38 -17.28 -18.37
N ALA A 67 0.79 -17.83 -19.43
CA ALA A 67 0.29 -19.21 -19.48
C ALA A 67 -0.59 -19.64 -18.29
N GLY A 68 -1.34 -18.70 -17.69
CA GLY A 68 -2.19 -18.97 -16.53
C GLY A 68 -1.49 -18.92 -15.17
N GLN A 69 -0.18 -18.66 -15.13
CA GLN A 69 0.59 -18.44 -13.91
C GLN A 69 0.83 -16.94 -13.67
N VAL A 70 0.99 -16.57 -12.40
CA VAL A 70 1.47 -15.23 -12.02
C VAL A 70 2.95 -15.33 -11.71
N THR A 71 3.77 -14.52 -12.37
CA THR A 71 5.21 -14.46 -12.15
C THR A 71 5.63 -13.07 -11.69
N THR A 72 6.60 -13.01 -10.79
CA THR A 72 7.21 -11.76 -10.33
C THR A 72 8.19 -11.23 -11.38
N LEU A 73 8.08 -9.95 -11.69
CA LEU A 73 8.99 -9.24 -12.58
C LEU A 73 10.20 -8.71 -11.81
N TYR A 74 11.12 -9.61 -11.46
CA TYR A 74 12.34 -9.28 -10.70
C TYR A 74 13.16 -8.16 -11.35
N THR A 75 13.18 -8.09 -12.68
CA THR A 75 13.85 -7.01 -13.43
C THR A 75 13.30 -5.62 -13.09
N VAL A 76 12.01 -5.49 -12.81
CA VAL A 76 11.37 -4.22 -12.44
C VAL A 76 11.78 -3.80 -11.03
N TRP A 77 11.87 -4.75 -10.09
CA TRP A 77 12.42 -4.47 -8.76
C TRP A 77 13.88 -4.04 -8.82
N ASN A 78 14.69 -4.78 -9.57
CA ASN A 78 16.12 -4.51 -9.70
C ASN A 78 16.42 -3.19 -10.43
N SER A 79 15.56 -2.75 -11.35
CA SER A 79 15.73 -1.49 -12.09
C SER A 79 14.93 -0.35 -11.47
N ASN A 80 13.62 -0.31 -11.72
CA ASN A 80 12.73 0.74 -11.26
C ASN A 80 12.67 0.83 -9.73
N GLY A 81 12.53 -0.30 -9.04
CA GLY A 81 12.48 -0.33 -7.56
C GLY A 81 13.76 0.23 -6.94
N ALA A 82 14.92 -0.27 -7.36
CA ALA A 82 16.22 0.21 -6.92
C ALA A 82 16.43 1.70 -7.24
N GLY A 83 16.07 2.14 -8.44
CA GLY A 83 16.18 3.52 -8.87
C GLY A 83 15.37 4.48 -8.00
N VAL A 84 14.14 4.10 -7.63
CA VAL A 84 13.29 4.90 -6.72
C VAL A 84 13.92 5.01 -5.32
N LEU A 85 14.46 3.92 -4.77
CA LEU A 85 15.11 3.96 -3.45
C LEU A 85 16.42 4.78 -3.48
N GLN A 86 17.21 4.66 -4.54
CA GLN A 86 18.42 5.48 -4.72
C GLN A 86 18.07 6.97 -4.86
N ALA A 87 17.01 7.30 -5.59
CA ALA A 87 16.52 8.68 -5.70
C ALA A 87 16.02 9.18 -4.33
N ALA A 88 15.29 8.35 -3.58
CA ALA A 88 14.84 8.69 -2.23
C ALA A 88 16.01 9.00 -1.27
N LEU A 89 17.09 8.22 -1.35
CA LEU A 89 18.32 8.44 -0.55
C LEU A 89 19.07 9.73 -0.91
N ARG A 90 19.03 10.14 -2.19
CA ARG A 90 19.64 11.39 -2.66
C ARG A 90 18.75 12.62 -2.45
N GLY A 91 17.46 12.39 -2.24
CA GLY A 91 16.47 13.45 -2.09
C GLY A 91 16.50 14.12 -0.73
N GLU A 92 15.81 15.25 -0.62
CA GLU A 92 15.66 16.02 0.62
C GLU A 92 14.55 15.46 1.54
N SER A 93 13.93 14.33 1.17
CA SER A 93 12.84 13.74 1.94
C SER A 93 13.34 13.22 3.28
N GLY A 94 12.85 13.80 4.37
CA GLY A 94 13.13 13.34 5.73
C GLY A 94 12.49 12.00 6.08
N THR A 95 11.73 11.39 5.16
CA THR A 95 11.10 10.09 5.40
C THR A 95 11.03 9.23 4.13
N ILE A 96 11.47 7.97 4.25
CA ILE A 96 11.34 6.95 3.21
C ILE A 96 10.37 5.87 3.68
N LEU A 97 9.37 5.54 2.84
CA LEU A 97 8.43 4.45 3.08
C LEU A 97 8.52 3.40 1.97
N VAL A 98 8.64 2.13 2.35
CA VAL A 98 8.57 0.99 1.44
C VAL A 98 7.43 0.08 1.89
N ASP A 99 6.31 0.07 1.17
CA ASP A 99 5.16 -0.81 1.45
C ASP A 99 5.21 -2.12 0.66
N GLU A 100 5.21 -3.24 1.40
CA GLU A 100 5.36 -4.61 0.91
C GLU A 100 6.68 -4.79 0.13
N ALA A 101 7.79 -4.49 0.81
CA ALA A 101 9.13 -4.65 0.25
C ALA A 101 9.39 -6.10 -0.19
N LEU A 102 9.90 -6.29 -1.41
CA LEU A 102 10.47 -7.57 -1.82
C LEU A 102 11.67 -7.89 -0.92
N PRO A 103 11.73 -9.06 -0.27
CA PRO A 103 12.92 -9.46 0.48
C PRO A 103 14.13 -9.56 -0.47
N PRO A 104 15.36 -9.57 0.07
CA PRO A 104 16.54 -9.71 -0.76
C PRO A 104 16.48 -10.95 -1.66
N ASP A 105 16.75 -10.77 -2.94
CA ASP A 105 16.65 -11.82 -3.96
C ASP A 105 17.90 -11.81 -4.86
N PRO A 106 18.54 -12.96 -5.14
CA PRO A 106 19.74 -13.03 -5.97
C PRO A 106 19.55 -12.48 -7.39
N HIS A 107 18.33 -12.48 -7.93
CA HIS A 107 18.02 -11.90 -9.24
C HIS A 107 17.94 -10.37 -9.21
N CYS A 108 17.98 -9.75 -8.02
CA CYS A 108 17.83 -8.31 -7.84
C CYS A 108 19.00 -7.66 -7.06
N PRO A 109 20.26 -7.75 -7.53
CA PRO A 109 21.41 -7.23 -6.80
C PRO A 109 21.34 -5.72 -6.49
N ALA A 110 20.87 -4.89 -7.44
CA ALA A 110 20.73 -3.45 -7.24
C ALA A 110 19.58 -3.10 -6.29
N TRP A 111 18.51 -3.89 -6.29
CA TRP A 111 17.44 -3.78 -5.27
C TRP A 111 18.00 -4.08 -3.88
N ASN A 112 18.75 -5.18 -3.73
CA ASN A 112 19.33 -5.58 -2.46
C ASN A 112 20.26 -4.49 -1.89
N GLU A 113 21.12 -3.92 -2.74
CA GLU A 113 22.01 -2.81 -2.37
C GLU A 113 21.22 -1.57 -1.95
N ALA A 114 20.23 -1.15 -2.75
CA ALA A 114 19.42 0.02 -2.43
C ALA A 114 18.59 -0.16 -1.16
N LEU A 115 18.02 -1.35 -0.95
CA LEU A 115 17.28 -1.68 0.27
C LEU A 115 18.20 -1.67 1.50
N ALA A 116 19.41 -2.24 1.39
CA ALA A 116 20.41 -2.20 2.45
C ALA A 116 20.83 -0.76 2.78
N ALA A 117 21.03 0.09 1.76
CA ALA A 117 21.37 1.49 1.94
C ALA A 117 20.23 2.30 2.61
N VAL A 118 18.97 2.00 2.28
CA VAL A 118 17.81 2.57 2.98
C VAL A 118 17.75 2.10 4.43
N LEU A 119 17.98 0.82 4.70
CA LEU A 119 18.05 0.27 6.06
C LEU A 119 19.30 0.72 6.83
N ALA A 120 20.29 1.28 6.15
CA ALA A 120 21.48 1.87 6.75
C ALA A 120 21.27 3.26 7.38
N GLY A 121 20.04 3.78 7.45
CA GLY A 121 19.74 5.03 8.16
C GLY A 121 20.10 4.98 9.66
N GLU A 122 20.14 6.15 10.32
CA GLU A 122 20.47 6.26 11.76
C GLU A 122 19.54 5.43 12.67
N ARG A 123 18.25 5.31 12.31
CA ARG A 123 17.24 4.47 13.00
C ARG A 123 16.17 3.96 12.03
N PRO A 124 16.36 2.79 11.39
CA PRO A 124 15.30 2.18 10.61
C PRO A 124 14.19 1.62 11.51
N VAL A 125 12.95 1.77 11.07
CA VAL A 125 11.77 1.11 11.66
C VAL A 125 11.28 0.05 10.68
N VAL A 126 11.30 -1.19 11.12
CA VAL A 126 10.85 -2.35 10.34
C VAL A 126 9.50 -2.80 10.90
N LEU A 127 8.47 -2.69 10.09
CA LEU A 127 7.12 -3.15 10.42
C LEU A 127 6.88 -4.46 9.67
N THR A 128 6.85 -5.58 10.36
CA THR A 128 6.65 -6.90 9.72
C THR A 128 5.36 -7.53 10.18
N THR A 129 4.85 -8.47 9.41
CA THR A 129 3.78 -9.39 9.87
C THR A 129 4.13 -10.85 9.65
N ALA A 130 5.31 -11.10 9.11
CA ALA A 130 5.77 -12.43 8.82
C ALA A 130 7.14 -12.52 9.48
N LYS A 131 7.19 -13.14 10.65
CA LYS A 131 8.42 -13.31 11.44
C LYS A 131 9.52 -13.99 10.61
N GLU A 132 9.16 -14.74 9.59
CA GLU A 132 10.07 -15.43 8.68
C GLU A 132 10.89 -14.46 7.81
N THR A 133 10.33 -13.30 7.46
CA THR A 133 11.04 -12.28 6.65
C THR A 133 11.97 -11.39 7.49
N LEU A 134 11.73 -11.37 8.80
CA LEU A 134 12.41 -10.46 9.73
C LEU A 134 13.93 -10.69 9.82
N PRO A 135 14.46 -11.93 9.92
CA PRO A 135 15.90 -12.17 10.00
C PRO A 135 16.67 -11.61 8.80
N ALA A 136 16.15 -11.76 7.59
CA ALA A 136 16.80 -11.27 6.37
C ALA A 136 16.91 -9.73 6.36
N LEU A 137 15.86 -9.04 6.83
CA LEU A 137 15.86 -7.57 6.92
C LEU A 137 16.76 -7.04 8.03
N LEU A 138 16.74 -7.71 9.19
CA LEU A 138 17.62 -7.37 10.30
C LEU A 138 19.09 -7.54 9.93
N ALA A 139 19.43 -8.57 9.15
CA ALA A 139 20.79 -8.75 8.65
C ALA A 139 21.28 -7.57 7.80
N LEU A 140 20.39 -6.89 7.05
CA LEU A 140 20.73 -5.69 6.30
C LEU A 140 20.96 -4.45 7.17
N CYS A 141 20.44 -4.45 8.41
CA CYS A 141 20.64 -3.33 9.34
C CYS A 141 22.06 -3.33 9.94
N GLY A 142 22.74 -4.49 9.98
CA GLY A 142 24.05 -4.68 10.61
C GLY A 142 24.00 -4.47 12.13
N ASP A 143 25.02 -3.83 12.69
CA ASP A 143 25.11 -3.53 14.13
C ASP A 143 24.20 -2.39 14.60
N ARG A 144 23.42 -1.79 13.69
CA ARG A 144 22.51 -0.69 14.03
C ARG A 144 21.23 -1.21 14.69
N ALA A 145 20.73 -0.44 15.64
CA ALA A 145 19.46 -0.69 16.27
C ALA A 145 18.31 -0.45 15.27
N ALA A 146 17.66 -1.53 14.84
CA ALA A 146 16.36 -1.48 14.17
C ALA A 146 15.25 -1.65 15.22
N GLN A 147 14.18 -0.87 15.07
CA GLN A 147 12.95 -1.13 15.83
C GLN A 147 12.01 -1.99 15.00
N CYS A 148 11.74 -3.19 15.48
CA CYS A 148 10.88 -4.15 14.81
C CYS A 148 9.52 -4.23 15.50
N LEU A 149 8.45 -4.10 14.73
CA LEU A 149 7.08 -4.18 15.23
C LEU A 149 6.33 -5.23 14.41
N ASP A 150 5.84 -6.27 15.09
CA ASP A 150 5.01 -7.31 14.50
C ASP A 150 3.55 -6.85 14.48
N LEU A 151 3.00 -6.58 13.29
CA LEU A 151 1.64 -6.04 13.16
C LEU A 151 0.56 -7.10 13.39
N ASP A 152 0.87 -8.39 13.30
CA ASP A 152 -0.10 -9.45 13.58
C ASP A 152 -0.28 -9.62 15.10
N GLU A 153 0.77 -9.36 15.88
CA GLU A 153 0.73 -9.36 17.35
C GLU A 153 0.33 -7.99 17.93
N THR A 154 0.72 -6.91 17.25
CA THR A 154 0.56 -5.55 17.75
C THR A 154 -0.69 -4.91 17.15
N GLY A 155 -1.78 -4.88 17.92
CA GLY A 155 -3.00 -4.18 17.52
C GLY A 155 -2.76 -2.69 17.19
N PRO A 156 -3.68 -2.02 16.44
CA PRO A 156 -3.45 -0.67 15.91
C PRO A 156 -3.16 0.41 16.96
N GLU A 157 -3.69 0.28 18.18
CA GLU A 157 -3.44 1.23 19.27
C GLU A 157 -2.03 1.08 19.85
N ASN A 158 -1.58 -0.16 20.07
CA ASN A 158 -0.22 -0.44 20.54
C ASN A 158 0.81 -0.03 19.49
N LEU A 159 0.48 -0.18 18.20
CA LEU A 159 1.32 0.31 17.12
C LEU A 159 1.46 1.83 17.15
N ARG A 160 0.37 2.56 17.43
CA ARG A 160 0.41 4.02 17.57
C ARG A 160 1.30 4.45 18.74
N ALA A 161 1.18 3.77 19.87
CA ALA A 161 2.03 4.05 21.03
C ALA A 161 3.51 3.79 20.71
N ALA A 162 3.82 2.65 20.08
CA ALA A 162 5.19 2.29 19.71
C ALA A 162 5.82 3.24 18.69
N LEU A 163 5.01 3.84 17.82
CA LEU A 163 5.45 4.79 16.81
C LEU A 163 5.47 6.25 17.32
N ALA A 164 4.79 6.58 18.42
CA ALA A 164 4.64 7.96 18.89
C ALA A 164 5.98 8.62 19.26
N ASP A 165 6.94 7.84 19.78
CA ASP A 165 8.27 8.34 20.16
C ASP A 165 9.19 8.55 18.95
N ILE A 166 8.85 7.95 17.81
CA ILE A 166 9.66 7.97 16.57
C ILE A 166 9.08 8.92 15.55
N LEU A 167 7.75 9.00 15.49
CA LEU A 167 7.02 9.83 14.57
C LEU A 167 6.63 11.12 15.26
N PRO A 168 7.14 12.28 14.83
CA PRO A 168 6.47 13.52 15.17
C PRO A 168 5.01 13.41 14.70
N VAL A 169 4.11 14.09 15.41
CA VAL A 169 2.73 14.28 14.95
C VAL A 169 2.68 15.68 14.32
N PRO A 170 3.27 15.89 13.13
CA PRO A 170 3.28 17.21 12.54
C PRO A 170 1.85 17.63 12.20
N LEU A 171 1.61 18.93 12.29
CA LEU A 171 0.45 19.51 11.64
C LEU A 171 0.55 19.18 10.14
N HIS A 172 -0.52 18.65 9.57
CA HIS A 172 -0.57 18.24 8.17
C HIS A 172 -1.98 18.43 7.62
N ALA A 173 -2.09 18.62 6.30
CA ALA A 173 -3.38 18.63 5.62
C ALA A 173 -3.91 17.20 5.42
N GLY A 174 -5.14 16.97 5.86
CA GLY A 174 -5.91 15.77 5.52
C GLY A 174 -7.00 16.10 4.51
N VAL A 175 -6.98 15.46 3.33
CA VAL A 175 -8.04 15.58 2.32
C VAL A 175 -8.65 14.22 2.00
N SER A 176 -9.94 14.22 1.70
CA SER A 176 -10.69 13.04 1.27
C SER A 176 -11.43 13.35 -0.01
N VAL A 177 -11.11 12.62 -1.07
CA VAL A 177 -11.85 12.67 -2.33
C VAL A 177 -13.12 11.84 -2.21
N ARG A 178 -14.22 12.35 -2.75
CA ARG A 178 -15.51 11.66 -2.83
C ARG A 178 -16.14 11.99 -4.17
N LEU A 179 -16.71 10.99 -4.83
CA LEU A 179 -17.41 11.16 -6.10
C LEU A 179 -18.90 11.29 -5.83
N PHE A 180 -19.54 12.26 -6.49
CA PHE A 180 -20.95 12.57 -6.35
C PHE A 180 -21.62 12.57 -7.72
N ARG A 181 -22.90 12.18 -7.72
CA ARG A 181 -23.89 12.68 -8.67
C ARG A 181 -24.71 13.73 -7.91
N GLU A 182 -25.99 13.46 -7.67
CA GLU A 182 -26.80 14.17 -6.67
C GLU A 182 -26.47 13.68 -5.25
N GLU A 183 -26.25 12.37 -5.10
CA GLU A 183 -25.78 11.73 -3.86
C GLU A 183 -24.35 11.19 -4.02
N LYS A 184 -23.72 10.85 -2.89
CA LYS A 184 -22.38 10.25 -2.87
C LYS A 184 -22.41 8.86 -3.52
N CYS A 185 -21.64 8.69 -4.60
CA CYS A 185 -21.54 7.42 -5.32
C CYS A 185 -20.26 6.65 -5.09
N PHE A 186 -19.20 7.29 -4.62
CA PHE A 186 -17.94 6.61 -4.33
C PHE A 186 -17.05 7.40 -3.38
N GLY A 187 -16.10 6.72 -2.74
CA GLY A 187 -15.13 7.32 -1.84
C GLY A 187 -14.31 6.27 -1.11
N THR A 188 -13.66 6.66 -0.02
CA THR A 188 -12.71 5.82 0.73
C THR A 188 -13.28 4.46 1.16
N GLY A 189 -14.52 4.39 1.64
CA GLY A 189 -15.13 3.13 2.10
C GLY A 189 -15.33 2.10 0.97
N PRO A 190 -16.13 2.42 -0.07
CA PRO A 190 -16.25 1.61 -1.28
C PRO A 190 -14.91 1.23 -1.92
N MET A 191 -13.98 2.18 -1.99
CA MET A 191 -12.63 1.94 -2.51
C MET A 191 -11.94 0.82 -1.72
N GLN A 192 -11.85 0.96 -0.40
CA GLN A 192 -11.18 0.00 0.47
C GLN A 192 -11.81 -1.39 0.40
N LEU A 193 -13.15 -1.47 0.32
CA LEU A 193 -13.85 -2.74 0.15
C LEU A 193 -13.44 -3.44 -1.15
N LEU A 194 -13.49 -2.74 -2.28
CA LEU A 194 -13.15 -3.30 -3.58
C LEU A 194 -11.65 -3.67 -3.67
N GLU A 195 -10.75 -2.86 -3.11
CA GLU A 195 -9.31 -3.20 -3.03
C GLU A 195 -9.09 -4.50 -2.26
N LEU A 196 -9.75 -4.66 -1.10
CA LEU A 196 -9.65 -5.87 -0.31
C LEU A 196 -10.26 -7.08 -1.03
N VAL A 197 -11.33 -6.89 -1.81
CA VAL A 197 -11.85 -7.95 -2.68
C VAL A 197 -10.83 -8.32 -3.76
N GLY A 198 -10.25 -7.34 -4.45
CA GLY A 198 -9.22 -7.56 -5.47
C GLY A 198 -8.02 -8.34 -4.93
N ARG A 199 -7.61 -8.04 -3.69
CA ARG A 199 -6.54 -8.76 -2.99
C ARG A 199 -6.95 -10.15 -2.56
N THR A 200 -8.01 -10.28 -1.79
CA THR A 200 -8.40 -11.55 -1.12
C THR A 200 -9.16 -12.52 -2.01
N GLY A 201 -9.74 -12.04 -3.11
CA GLY A 201 -10.65 -12.80 -3.98
C GLY A 201 -11.98 -13.14 -3.32
N SER A 202 -12.36 -12.50 -2.21
CA SER A 202 -13.55 -12.84 -1.44
C SER A 202 -14.15 -11.60 -0.76
N LEU A 203 -15.44 -11.32 -1.04
CA LEU A 203 -16.19 -10.28 -0.34
C LEU A 203 -16.29 -10.54 1.16
N HIS A 204 -16.38 -11.81 1.56
CA HIS A 204 -16.42 -12.19 2.96
C HIS A 204 -15.11 -11.85 3.69
N LYS A 205 -13.97 -12.23 3.11
CA LYS A 205 -12.64 -11.88 3.68
C LYS A 205 -12.42 -10.36 3.70
N ALA A 206 -12.85 -9.65 2.66
CA ALA A 206 -12.79 -8.19 2.61
C ALA A 206 -13.62 -7.53 3.72
N ALA A 207 -14.85 -7.99 3.95
CA ALA A 207 -15.70 -7.49 5.02
C ALA A 207 -15.09 -7.72 6.41
N ALA A 208 -14.57 -8.92 6.66
CA ALA A 208 -13.87 -9.25 7.91
C ALA A 208 -12.66 -8.34 8.14
N ALA A 209 -11.84 -8.10 7.10
CA ALA A 209 -10.68 -7.20 7.17
C ALA A 209 -11.06 -5.72 7.43
N MET A 210 -12.28 -5.31 7.09
CA MET A 210 -12.82 -3.98 7.42
C MET A 210 -13.53 -3.93 8.78
N GLY A 211 -13.57 -5.03 9.55
CA GLY A 211 -14.34 -5.11 10.79
C GLY A 211 -15.84 -4.89 10.58
N MET A 212 -16.37 -5.25 9.41
CA MET A 212 -17.77 -5.03 9.05
C MET A 212 -18.54 -6.33 8.81
N ALA A 213 -19.83 -6.34 9.15
CA ALA A 213 -20.69 -7.47 8.84
C ALA A 213 -20.77 -7.73 7.33
N TYR A 214 -20.74 -9.00 6.94
CA TYR A 214 -20.83 -9.41 5.53
C TYR A 214 -22.08 -8.86 4.82
N SER A 215 -23.22 -8.82 5.52
CA SER A 215 -24.46 -8.22 5.00
C SER A 215 -24.32 -6.72 4.69
N LYS A 216 -23.53 -5.98 5.47
CA LYS A 216 -23.23 -4.57 5.22
C LYS A 216 -22.35 -4.40 3.99
N ALA A 217 -21.36 -5.27 3.78
CA ALA A 217 -20.54 -5.28 2.58
C ALA A 217 -21.38 -5.57 1.32
N TRP A 218 -22.30 -6.54 1.38
CA TRP A 218 -23.25 -6.80 0.30
C TRP A 218 -24.17 -5.62 -0.01
N LYS A 219 -24.73 -4.98 1.03
CA LYS A 219 -25.58 -3.80 0.84
C LYS A 219 -24.80 -2.66 0.18
N MET A 220 -23.55 -2.44 0.60
CA MET A 220 -22.67 -1.44 -0.01
C MET A 220 -22.37 -1.77 -1.48
N LEU A 221 -22.08 -3.03 -1.78
CA LEU A 221 -21.84 -3.50 -3.14
C LEU A 221 -23.07 -3.30 -4.05
N GLY A 222 -24.25 -3.73 -3.60
CA GLY A 222 -25.48 -3.58 -4.38
C GLY A 222 -25.81 -2.12 -4.67
N GLU A 223 -25.59 -1.24 -3.69
CA GLU A 223 -25.77 0.20 -3.87
C GLU A 223 -24.76 0.79 -4.86
N LEU A 224 -23.49 0.36 -4.79
CA LEU A 224 -22.47 0.75 -5.76
C LEU A 224 -22.84 0.32 -7.18
N GLU A 225 -23.22 -0.94 -7.39
CA GLU A 225 -23.62 -1.45 -8.71
C GLU A 225 -24.83 -0.70 -9.27
N ARG A 226 -25.81 -0.37 -8.41
CA ARG A 226 -26.98 0.45 -8.77
C ARG A 226 -26.58 1.86 -9.24
N GLN A 227 -25.73 2.56 -8.49
CA GLN A 227 -25.35 3.94 -8.81
C GLN A 227 -24.40 4.05 -10.01
N TRP A 228 -23.59 3.01 -10.24
CA TRP A 228 -22.60 2.97 -11.31
C TRP A 228 -23.10 2.29 -12.59
N GLY A 229 -24.19 1.51 -12.52
CA GLY A 229 -24.82 0.87 -13.67
C GLY A 229 -24.03 -0.29 -14.26
N PHE A 230 -23.13 -0.90 -13.47
CA PHE A 230 -22.39 -2.10 -13.87
C PHE A 230 -22.03 -2.95 -12.65
N ALA A 231 -21.83 -4.26 -12.87
CA ALA A 231 -21.41 -5.18 -11.82
C ALA A 231 -19.95 -4.91 -11.40
N MET A 232 -19.72 -4.73 -10.11
CA MET A 232 -18.37 -4.57 -9.58
C MET A 232 -17.67 -5.91 -9.49
N LEU A 233 -18.43 -7.00 -9.27
CA LEU A 233 -17.90 -8.35 -9.12
C LEU A 233 -18.33 -9.30 -10.25
N GLU A 234 -17.42 -10.16 -10.69
CA GLU A 234 -17.74 -11.34 -11.48
C GLU A 234 -18.38 -12.41 -10.58
N ARG A 235 -19.53 -12.95 -10.99
CA ARG A 235 -20.21 -14.04 -10.29
C ARG A 235 -19.63 -15.37 -10.77
N ARG A 236 -18.78 -16.00 -9.95
CA ARG A 236 -18.40 -17.42 -10.16
C ARG A 236 -19.36 -18.32 -9.39
N PRO A 237 -20.06 -19.27 -10.04
CA PRO A 237 -20.85 -20.27 -9.33
C PRO A 237 -19.96 -21.03 -8.34
N GLY A 238 -20.46 -21.23 -7.12
CA GLY A 238 -19.73 -21.96 -6.07
C GLY A 238 -19.69 -23.45 -6.39
N GLY A 239 -18.58 -23.91 -6.97
CA GLY A 239 -18.23 -25.33 -7.05
C GLY A 239 -17.33 -25.77 -5.89
N THR A 240 -16.79 -26.99 -5.99
CA THR A 240 -15.91 -27.64 -4.99
C THR A 240 -14.65 -26.86 -4.61
N GLY A 241 -14.28 -25.82 -5.36
CA GLY A 241 -13.16 -24.90 -5.06
C GLY A 241 -13.54 -23.60 -4.32
N GLY A 242 -14.82 -23.41 -3.97
CA GLY A 242 -15.33 -22.20 -3.31
C GLY A 242 -15.63 -21.07 -4.30
N GLY A 243 -16.84 -20.49 -4.21
CA GLY A 243 -17.21 -19.32 -5.02
C GLY A 243 -16.34 -18.11 -4.66
N GLY A 244 -15.69 -17.52 -5.67
CA GLY A 244 -14.85 -16.33 -5.53
C GLY A 244 -15.58 -15.03 -5.89
N SER A 245 -15.11 -13.93 -5.32
CA SER A 245 -15.49 -12.56 -5.68
C SER A 245 -14.32 -11.90 -6.40
N LEU A 246 -14.33 -11.88 -7.73
CA LEU A 246 -13.32 -11.17 -8.51
C LEU A 246 -13.88 -9.83 -8.95
N LEU A 247 -13.07 -8.77 -8.91
CA LEU A 247 -13.47 -7.50 -9.50
C LEU A 247 -13.60 -7.64 -11.02
N THR A 248 -14.62 -7.03 -11.61
CA THR A 248 -14.74 -6.91 -13.07
C THR A 248 -13.64 -5.99 -13.62
N PRO A 249 -13.30 -6.08 -14.93
CA PRO A 249 -12.35 -5.16 -15.54
C PRO A 249 -12.74 -3.68 -15.36
N ARG A 250 -14.04 -3.37 -15.38
CA ARG A 250 -14.55 -2.01 -15.20
C ARG A 250 -14.42 -1.53 -13.75
N ALA A 251 -14.55 -2.42 -12.76
CA ALA A 251 -14.27 -2.10 -11.37
C ALA A 251 -12.78 -1.81 -11.15
N TRP A 252 -11.87 -2.61 -11.74
CA TRP A 252 -10.44 -2.32 -11.70
C TRP A 252 -10.09 -0.95 -12.28
N GLU A 253 -10.69 -0.60 -13.42
CA GLU A 253 -10.49 0.72 -14.04
C GLU A 253 -11.01 1.86 -13.15
N LEU A 254 -12.15 1.68 -12.47
CA LEU A 254 -12.65 2.63 -11.47
C LEU A 254 -11.65 2.83 -10.33
N LEU A 255 -11.10 1.74 -9.76
CA LEU A 255 -10.09 1.83 -8.70
C LEU A 255 -8.84 2.56 -9.17
N ARG A 256 -8.37 2.26 -10.39
CA ARG A 256 -7.18 2.90 -10.98
C ARG A 256 -7.37 4.41 -11.11
N ARG A 257 -8.47 4.85 -11.70
CA ARG A 257 -8.79 6.29 -11.86
C ARG A 257 -8.96 6.99 -10.53
N TYR A 258 -9.67 6.36 -9.59
CA TYR A 258 -9.87 6.94 -8.27
C TYR A 258 -8.56 7.11 -7.52
N ARG A 259 -7.62 6.15 -7.58
CA ARG A 259 -6.28 6.29 -6.97
C ARG A 259 -5.48 7.43 -7.59
N ALA A 260 -5.50 7.57 -8.91
CA ALA A 260 -4.80 8.67 -9.59
C ALA A 260 -5.36 10.03 -9.14
N LEU A 261 -6.68 10.19 -9.14
CA LEU A 261 -7.33 11.41 -8.65
C LEU A 261 -7.02 11.68 -7.18
N GLN A 262 -7.04 10.64 -6.34
CA GLN A 262 -6.71 10.77 -4.92
C GLN A 262 -5.26 11.23 -4.74
N TRP A 263 -4.33 10.65 -5.50
CA TRP A 263 -2.92 11.02 -5.46
C TRP A 263 -2.70 12.49 -5.82
N GLU A 264 -3.23 12.93 -6.97
CA GLU A 264 -3.10 14.31 -7.43
C GLU A 264 -3.72 15.30 -6.44
N THR A 265 -4.90 14.98 -5.91
CA THR A 265 -5.58 15.84 -4.94
C THR A 265 -4.81 15.94 -3.63
N GLU A 266 -4.32 14.81 -3.11
CA GLU A 266 -3.51 14.78 -1.88
C GLU A 266 -2.19 15.54 -2.09
N HIS A 267 -1.56 15.43 -3.26
CA HIS A 267 -0.33 16.15 -3.58
C HIS A 267 -0.58 17.68 -3.66
N ALA A 268 -1.63 18.11 -4.37
CA ALA A 268 -2.01 19.52 -4.45
C ALA A 268 -2.36 20.11 -3.08
N ALA A 269 -3.07 19.35 -2.24
CA ALA A 269 -3.39 19.75 -0.88
C ALA A 269 -2.13 19.93 -0.01
N ARG A 270 -1.12 19.07 -0.17
CA ARG A 270 0.18 19.23 0.53
C ARG A 270 0.90 20.50 0.08
N GLN A 271 0.94 20.79 -1.22
CA GLN A 271 1.54 22.03 -1.72
C GLN A 271 0.80 23.28 -1.22
N ALA A 272 -0.53 23.22 -1.11
CA ALA A 272 -1.31 24.28 -0.50
C ALA A 272 -0.97 24.42 1.00
N PHE A 273 -0.91 23.31 1.74
CA PHE A 273 -0.57 23.30 3.15
C PHE A 273 0.78 23.95 3.43
N THR A 274 1.85 23.56 2.72
CA THR A 274 3.19 24.15 2.90
C THR A 274 3.20 25.66 2.67
N ARG A 275 2.39 26.17 1.73
CA ARG A 275 2.31 27.62 1.46
C ARG A 275 1.63 28.41 2.58
N TRP A 276 0.68 27.80 3.30
CA TRP A 276 -0.16 28.49 4.28
C TRP A 276 0.20 28.19 5.74
N PHE A 277 0.85 27.06 6.00
CA PHE A 277 1.17 26.54 7.35
C PHE A 277 2.62 26.06 7.45
N GLY A 278 3.49 26.35 6.48
CA GLY A 278 4.87 25.85 6.47
C GLY A 278 5.75 26.45 7.56
N ASP A 279 5.36 27.60 8.10
CA ASP A 279 6.02 28.36 9.18
C ASP A 279 5.32 28.23 10.54
N PHE A 280 4.30 27.37 10.66
CA PHE A 280 3.55 27.11 11.89
C PHE A 280 4.10 25.91 12.66
#